data_AF-A0A4W3GB61-F1
#
_entry.id   AF-A0A4W3GB61-F1
#
_cell.length_a   1.000
_cell.length_b   1.000
_cell.length_c   1.000
_cell.angle_alpha   90.00
_cell.angle_beta   90.00
_cell.angle_gamma   90.00
#
_symmetry.space_group_name_H-M   'P 1'
#
loop_
_entity.id
_entity.type
_entity.pdbx_description
1 polymer ?
#
loop_
_entity_poly.entity_id
_entity_poly.type
_entity_poly.pdbx_seq_one_letter_code
_entity_poly.pdbx_strand_id
1 'polypeptide(L)'
;RPRILLSWEGMTCLGLLVRVQDTRRYTMLFASILVKCEYSTASQAQDVLVTWRYKSFCKDPIMDYYSSSYIAMLSMGQDPTNDCQDDTRQVRIVIQKRGQNEPTLGTEYRQRKITIQNQADLLITEVMWWDHGVYFCSVEAPGDTTGDPDKEVRLIVLRMFL
;
A
#
# COMPACT_ATOMS: atom_id res chain seq x y z
N ARG A 1 -11.14 13.64 -53.79
CA ARG A 1 -11.89 13.23 -52.57
C ARG A 1 -10.90 13.23 -51.41
N PRO A 2 -10.88 14.24 -50.53
CA PRO A 2 -9.92 14.27 -49.43
C PRO A 2 -10.32 13.22 -48.39
N ARG A 3 -9.34 12.43 -47.95
CA ARG A 3 -9.50 11.50 -46.82
C ARG A 3 -9.44 12.33 -45.54
N ILE A 4 -10.59 12.48 -44.90
CA ILE A 4 -10.71 13.02 -43.54
C ILE A 4 -10.00 12.02 -42.62
N LEU A 5 -8.86 12.42 -42.05
CA LEU A 5 -8.24 11.73 -40.92
C LEU A 5 -9.07 12.09 -39.68
N LEU A 6 -10.01 11.23 -39.32
CA LEU A 6 -10.64 11.25 -38.00
C LEU A 6 -9.56 10.85 -36.99
N SER A 7 -8.97 11.84 -36.33
CA SER A 7 -8.21 11.62 -35.11
C SER A 7 -9.18 11.07 -34.06
N TRP A 8 -9.05 9.78 -33.77
CA TRP A 8 -9.55 9.21 -32.53
C TRP A 8 -8.69 9.78 -31.40
N GLU A 9 -9.03 10.97 -30.93
CA GLU A 9 -8.71 11.34 -29.55
C GLU A 9 -9.65 10.50 -28.68
N GLY A 10 -9.23 9.25 -28.45
CA GLY A 10 -9.76 8.45 -27.37
C GLY A 10 -9.57 9.26 -26.12
N MET A 11 -10.67 9.78 -25.58
CA MET A 11 -10.71 10.45 -24.30
C MET A 11 -10.23 9.43 -23.26
N THR A 12 -8.93 9.41 -22.99
CA THR A 12 -8.37 8.71 -21.84
C THR A 12 -9.03 9.33 -20.63
N CYS A 13 -10.02 8.65 -20.08
CA CYS A 13 -10.50 8.95 -18.74
C CYS A 13 -9.28 8.77 -17.84
N LEU A 14 -8.66 9.90 -17.46
CA LEU A 14 -7.56 9.94 -16.50
C LEU A 14 -8.18 9.65 -15.14
N GLY A 15 -8.40 8.38 -14.86
CA GLY A 15 -8.81 7.91 -13.54
C GLY A 15 -7.63 7.90 -12.59
N LEU A 16 -7.92 8.00 -11.31
CA LEU A 16 -6.97 7.84 -10.23
C LEU A 16 -6.29 6.47 -10.34
N LEU A 17 -4.96 6.49 -10.36
CA LEU A 17 -4.17 5.28 -10.45
C LEU A 17 -3.02 5.33 -9.47
N VAL A 18 -3.06 4.41 -8.51
CA VAL A 18 -1.98 4.17 -7.55
C VAL A 18 -1.07 3.05 -8.07
N ARG A 19 0.23 3.22 -7.87
CA ARG A 19 1.28 2.27 -8.25
C ARG A 19 2.28 2.11 -7.11
N VAL A 20 2.78 0.90 -6.94
CA VAL A 20 3.87 0.57 -6.02
C VAL A 20 5.01 -0.05 -6.80
N GLN A 21 6.24 0.23 -6.39
CA GLN A 21 7.42 -0.31 -7.08
C GLN A 21 7.53 -1.83 -6.88
N ASP A 22 7.38 -2.28 -5.63
CA ASP A 22 7.48 -3.68 -5.25
C ASP A 22 6.24 -4.10 -4.44
N THR A 23 5.59 -5.20 -4.81
CA THR A 23 4.44 -5.75 -4.04
C THR A 23 4.89 -6.60 -2.83
N ARG A 24 6.20 -6.85 -2.70
CA ARG A 24 6.83 -7.56 -1.58
C ARG A 24 8.15 -6.89 -1.24
N ARG A 25 8.34 -6.56 0.03
CA ARG A 25 9.56 -5.94 0.56
C ARG A 25 10.04 -6.74 1.75
N TYR A 26 11.35 -7.01 1.79
CA TYR A 26 12.00 -7.68 2.91
C TYR A 26 12.84 -6.68 3.68
N THR A 27 12.87 -6.80 4.99
CA THR A 27 13.69 -5.96 5.87
C THR A 27 14.07 -6.72 7.13
N MET A 28 15.10 -6.25 7.84
CA MET A 28 15.47 -6.77 9.15
C MET A 28 14.89 -5.87 10.26
N LEU A 29 14.88 -6.39 11.50
CA LEU A 29 14.58 -5.59 12.68
C LEU A 29 15.55 -4.41 12.81
N PHE A 30 15.03 -3.28 13.29
CA PHE A 30 15.73 -2.01 13.52
C PHE A 30 16.30 -1.34 12.27
N ALA A 31 16.12 -1.93 11.08
CA ALA A 31 16.49 -1.29 9.82
C ALA A 31 15.52 -0.15 9.47
N SER A 32 15.97 0.75 8.61
CA SER A 32 15.13 1.75 7.95
C SER A 32 14.67 1.22 6.60
N ILE A 33 13.39 1.42 6.27
CA ILE A 33 12.83 1.00 4.98
C ILE A 33 11.97 2.11 4.36
N LEU A 34 12.18 2.33 3.07
CA LEU A 34 11.33 3.15 2.21
C LEU A 34 10.46 2.22 1.35
N VAL A 35 9.14 2.35 1.48
CA VAL A 35 8.16 1.65 0.65
C VAL A 35 7.60 2.65 -0.36
N LYS A 36 7.90 2.43 -1.64
CA LYS A 36 7.56 3.41 -2.68
C LYS A 36 6.11 3.30 -3.12
N CYS A 37 5.47 4.45 -3.25
CA CYS A 37 4.14 4.59 -3.80
C CYS A 37 4.04 5.87 -4.63
N GLU A 38 3.49 5.74 -5.82
CA GLU A 38 3.24 6.82 -6.77
C GLU A 38 1.76 6.82 -7.13
N TYR A 39 1.20 8.01 -7.40
CA TYR A 39 -0.16 8.12 -7.89
C TYR A 39 -0.26 9.13 -9.02
N SER A 40 -1.24 8.91 -9.90
CA SER A 40 -1.62 9.83 -10.97
C SER A 40 -3.10 10.13 -10.85
N THR A 41 -3.47 11.40 -10.90
CA THR A 41 -4.86 11.87 -10.80
C THR A 41 -5.04 13.16 -11.58
N ALA A 42 -6.26 13.40 -12.05
CA ALA A 42 -6.65 14.67 -12.66
C ALA A 42 -7.06 15.75 -11.64
N SER A 43 -7.24 15.38 -10.36
CA SER A 43 -7.66 16.30 -9.31
C SER A 43 -6.55 17.25 -8.84
N GLN A 44 -6.96 18.34 -8.20
CA GLN A 44 -6.04 19.31 -7.61
C GLN A 44 -5.22 18.67 -6.47
N ALA A 45 -3.90 18.72 -6.57
CA ALA A 45 -2.98 18.05 -5.64
C ALA A 45 -3.16 18.46 -4.16
N GLN A 46 -3.63 19.68 -3.89
CA GLN A 46 -3.81 20.19 -2.53
C GLN A 46 -4.93 19.45 -1.76
N ASP A 47 -5.90 18.89 -2.48
CA ASP A 47 -7.06 18.23 -1.86
C ASP A 47 -6.91 16.71 -1.78
N VAL A 48 -5.85 16.16 -2.40
CA VAL A 48 -5.54 14.73 -2.41
C VAL A 48 -5.14 14.27 -1.00
N LEU A 49 -5.76 13.20 -0.53
CA LEU A 49 -5.43 12.54 0.73
C LEU A 49 -4.72 11.21 0.44
N VAL A 50 -3.46 11.11 0.85
CA VAL A 50 -2.71 9.86 0.88
C VAL A 50 -2.87 9.24 2.25
N THR A 51 -3.25 7.97 2.29
CA THR A 51 -3.39 7.17 3.51
C THR A 51 -2.61 5.87 3.37
N TRP A 52 -1.67 5.65 4.29
CA TRP A 52 -1.07 4.33 4.48
C TRP A 52 -1.84 3.57 5.55
N ARG A 53 -2.32 2.38 5.19
CA ARG A 53 -3.07 1.49 6.09
C ARG A 53 -2.31 0.19 6.27
N TYR A 54 -2.16 -0.24 7.51
CA TYR A 54 -1.62 -1.54 7.87
C TYR A 54 -2.77 -2.54 8.02
N LYS A 55 -2.56 -3.75 7.51
CA LYS A 55 -3.36 -4.93 7.79
C LYS A 55 -2.43 -6.07 8.21
N SER A 56 -2.76 -6.80 9.27
CA SER A 56 -1.99 -8.01 9.59
C SER A 56 -2.16 -9.06 8.48
N PHE A 57 -1.17 -9.93 8.32
CA PHE A 57 -1.29 -11.07 7.41
C PHE A 57 -2.45 -11.97 7.83
N CYS A 58 -3.17 -12.52 6.84
CA CYS A 58 -4.18 -13.55 7.07
C CYS A 58 -3.52 -14.87 7.50
N LYS A 59 -2.43 -15.24 6.81
CA LYS A 59 -1.48 -16.28 7.17
C LYS A 59 -0.07 -15.75 7.02
N ASP A 60 0.79 -16.05 7.98
CA ASP A 60 2.16 -15.57 7.98
C ASP A 60 2.94 -16.23 6.83
N PRO A 61 3.50 -15.47 5.86
CA PRO A 61 4.19 -16.04 4.70
C PRO A 61 5.50 -16.76 5.03
N ILE A 62 5.99 -16.65 6.26
CA ILE A 62 7.18 -17.35 6.75
C ILE A 62 6.76 -18.51 7.65
N MET A 63 5.98 -18.22 8.69
CA MET A 63 5.68 -19.20 9.74
C MET A 63 4.62 -20.22 9.31
N ASP A 64 3.63 -19.80 8.52
CA ASP A 64 2.52 -20.67 8.11
C ASP A 64 2.74 -21.33 6.74
N TYR A 65 3.84 -21.01 6.05
CA TYR A 65 4.09 -21.42 4.67
C TYR A 65 3.97 -22.93 4.43
N TYR A 66 4.44 -23.74 5.39
CA TYR A 66 4.38 -25.21 5.33
C TYR A 66 3.13 -25.81 5.99
N SER A 67 2.20 -24.99 6.48
CA SER A 67 0.95 -25.49 7.05
C SER A 67 0.04 -26.06 5.96
N SER A 68 -0.73 -27.10 6.30
CA SER A 68 -1.72 -27.69 5.40
C SER A 68 -2.73 -26.67 4.88
N SER A 69 -3.16 -25.73 5.74
CA SER A 69 -4.08 -24.65 5.37
C SER A 69 -3.50 -23.71 4.31
N TYR A 70 -2.22 -23.36 4.42
CA TYR A 70 -1.56 -22.44 3.49
C TYR A 70 -1.41 -23.08 2.10
N ILE A 71 -0.97 -24.34 2.07
CA ILE A 71 -0.83 -25.12 0.84
C ILE A 71 -2.20 -25.33 0.17
N ALA A 72 -3.25 -25.62 0.95
CA ALA A 72 -4.60 -25.78 0.42
C ALA A 72 -5.11 -24.51 -0.27
N MET A 73 -4.96 -23.33 0.37
CA MET A 73 -5.36 -22.06 -0.23
C MET A 73 -4.60 -21.76 -1.53
N LEU A 74 -3.28 -21.99 -1.55
CA LEU A 74 -2.49 -21.86 -2.78
C LEU A 74 -2.97 -22.80 -3.90
N SER A 75 -3.33 -24.04 -3.56
CA SER A 75 -3.85 -25.01 -4.54
C SER A 75 -5.21 -24.59 -5.13
N MET A 76 -5.95 -23.72 -4.43
CA MET A 76 -7.20 -23.12 -4.89
C MET A 76 -6.99 -21.77 -5.60
N GLY A 77 -5.74 -21.32 -5.80
CA GLY A 77 -5.43 -20.04 -6.42
C GLY A 77 -5.71 -18.82 -5.54
N GLN A 78 -5.92 -19.01 -4.24
CA GLN A 78 -6.10 -17.92 -3.27
C GLN A 78 -4.76 -17.48 -2.70
N ASP A 79 -4.60 -16.19 -2.41
CA ASP A 79 -3.46 -15.65 -1.67
C ASP A 79 -3.68 -15.84 -0.15
N PRO A 80 -3.01 -16.81 0.50
CA PRO A 80 -3.23 -17.07 1.92
C PRO A 80 -2.82 -15.90 2.81
N THR A 81 -1.98 -14.99 2.31
CA THR A 81 -1.43 -13.88 3.09
C THR A 81 -2.38 -12.69 3.17
N ASN A 82 -3.33 -12.56 2.23
CA ASN A 82 -4.19 -11.38 2.10
C ASN A 82 -5.68 -11.66 1.82
N ASP A 83 -6.05 -12.85 1.32
CA ASP A 83 -7.43 -13.20 0.97
C ASP A 83 -8.22 -13.67 2.20
N CYS A 84 -8.40 -12.77 3.16
CA CYS A 84 -9.31 -12.95 4.29
C CYS A 84 -10.13 -11.70 4.56
N GLN A 85 -11.24 -11.87 5.29
CA GLN A 85 -12.07 -10.74 5.71
C GLN A 85 -11.31 -9.80 6.63
N ASP A 86 -11.53 -8.50 6.48
CA ASP A 86 -10.86 -7.49 7.31
C ASP A 86 -11.25 -7.60 8.80
N ASP A 87 -12.45 -8.09 9.11
CA ASP A 87 -12.96 -8.24 10.47
C ASP A 87 -12.20 -9.30 11.28
N THR A 88 -11.50 -10.23 10.61
CA THR A 88 -10.71 -11.28 11.27
C THR A 88 -9.24 -10.88 11.46
N ARG A 89 -8.86 -9.68 11.02
CA ARG A 89 -7.47 -9.19 11.09
C ARG A 89 -7.36 -7.80 11.70
N GLN A 90 -6.16 -7.45 12.10
CA GLN A 90 -5.89 -6.13 12.63
C GLN A 90 -5.71 -5.13 11.51
N VAL A 91 -6.55 -4.09 11.48
CA VAL A 91 -6.47 -2.99 10.52
C VAL A 91 -6.20 -1.69 11.26
N ARG A 92 -5.21 -0.91 10.81
CA ARG A 92 -4.83 0.37 11.43
C ARG A 92 -4.44 1.39 10.39
N ILE A 93 -4.74 2.66 10.63
CA ILE A 93 -4.15 3.76 9.87
C ILE A 93 -2.74 3.97 10.39
N VAL A 94 -1.75 3.96 9.49
CA VAL A 94 -0.35 4.20 9.82
C VAL A 94 -0.08 5.70 9.82
N ILE A 95 -0.34 6.33 8.68
CA ILE A 95 -0.07 7.75 8.46
C ILE A 95 -0.95 8.29 7.33
N GLN A 96 -1.33 9.56 7.44
CA GLN A 96 -2.11 10.28 6.44
C GLN A 96 -1.45 11.60 6.09
N LYS A 97 -1.56 12.04 4.83
CA LYS A 97 -1.07 13.34 4.37
C LYS A 97 -2.05 13.92 3.37
N ARG A 98 -2.49 15.16 3.61
CA ARG A 98 -3.35 15.90 2.68
C ARG A 98 -2.55 16.99 1.97
N GLY A 99 -2.47 16.94 0.66
CA GLY A 99 -1.71 17.89 -0.15
C GLY A 99 -0.28 18.08 0.37
N GLN A 100 0.09 19.34 0.64
CA GLN A 100 1.40 19.69 1.19
C GLN A 100 1.46 19.80 2.72
N ASN A 101 0.37 19.47 3.42
CA ASN A 101 0.34 19.54 4.88
C ASN A 101 1.28 18.51 5.52
N GLU A 102 1.61 18.74 6.78
CA GLU A 102 2.40 17.80 7.56
C GLU A 102 1.69 16.44 7.69
N PRO A 103 2.40 15.31 7.51
CA PRO A 103 1.84 13.99 7.71
C PRO A 103 1.37 13.78 9.16
N THR A 104 0.17 13.23 9.33
CA THR A 104 -0.41 12.91 10.63
C THR A 104 -0.40 11.39 10.85
N LEU A 105 0.24 10.94 11.92
CA LEU A 105 0.30 9.53 12.30
C LEU A 105 -1.02 9.05 12.90
N GLY A 106 -1.36 7.79 12.64
CA GLY A 106 -2.44 7.09 13.34
C GLY A 106 -2.15 6.95 14.83
N THR A 107 -3.20 6.70 15.62
CA THR A 107 -3.15 6.65 17.09
C THR A 107 -2.08 5.70 17.63
N GLU A 108 -1.95 4.52 17.05
CA GLU A 108 -1.03 3.46 17.43
C GLU A 108 0.42 3.74 17.02
N TYR A 109 0.63 4.70 16.13
CA TYR A 109 1.94 5.02 15.56
C TYR A 109 2.49 6.37 16.02
N ARG A 110 1.79 7.12 16.88
CA ARG A 110 2.18 8.50 17.29
C ARG A 110 3.60 8.64 17.84
N GLN A 111 4.14 7.60 18.47
CA GLN A 111 5.49 7.59 19.05
C GLN A 111 6.54 6.96 18.12
N ARG A 112 6.18 6.66 16.87
CA ARG A 112 7.04 6.00 15.89
C ARG A 112 7.65 7.03 14.95
N LYS A 113 8.87 6.78 14.48
CA LYS A 113 9.56 7.59 13.47
C LYS A 113 9.16 7.15 12.07
N ILE A 114 7.91 7.44 11.70
CA ILE A 114 7.31 7.12 10.41
C ILE A 114 6.88 8.42 9.73
N THR A 115 7.13 8.56 8.44
CA THR A 115 6.73 9.74 7.66
C THR A 115 6.39 9.40 6.23
N ILE A 116 5.75 10.34 5.53
CA ILE A 116 5.56 10.28 4.08
C ILE A 116 6.63 11.16 3.41
N GLN A 117 7.44 10.57 2.55
CA GLN A 117 8.39 11.26 1.69
C GLN A 117 7.85 11.42 0.27
N ASN A 118 8.40 12.39 -0.47
CA ASN A 118 7.97 12.71 -1.82
C ASN A 118 6.44 12.96 -1.87
N GLN A 119 5.75 12.31 -2.81
CA GLN A 119 4.31 12.37 -2.95
C GLN A 119 3.61 11.42 -1.97
N ALA A 120 3.98 10.13 -1.96
CA ALA A 120 3.29 9.11 -1.18
C ALA A 120 4.20 8.00 -0.61
N ASP A 121 5.53 8.12 -0.66
CA ASP A 121 6.43 7.07 -0.18
C ASP A 121 6.39 6.95 1.34
N LEU A 122 6.24 5.73 1.87
CA LEU A 122 6.26 5.49 3.31
C LEU A 122 7.69 5.21 3.78
N LEU A 123 8.21 6.06 4.67
CA LEU A 123 9.46 5.82 5.36
C LEU A 123 9.18 5.33 6.78
N ILE A 124 9.63 4.12 7.10
CA ILE A 124 9.70 3.60 8.47
C ILE A 124 11.17 3.60 8.87
N THR A 125 11.55 4.50 9.79
CA THR A 125 12.96 4.70 10.15
C THR A 125 13.52 3.55 10.99
N GLU A 126 12.68 2.93 11.81
CA GLU A 126 13.08 1.88 12.76
C GLU A 126 12.03 0.76 12.77
N VAL A 127 12.23 -0.21 11.90
CA VAL A 127 11.32 -1.35 11.73
C VAL A 127 11.32 -2.23 12.97
N MET A 128 10.14 -2.68 13.38
CA MET A 128 9.91 -3.58 14.50
C MET A 128 9.22 -4.86 14.04
N TRP A 129 9.23 -5.89 14.89
CA TRP A 129 8.65 -7.20 14.53
C TRP A 129 7.15 -7.14 14.28
N TRP A 130 6.45 -6.18 14.92
CA TRP A 130 5.01 -5.97 14.71
C TRP A 130 4.68 -5.15 13.46
N ASP A 131 5.68 -4.60 12.76
CA ASP A 131 5.48 -3.99 11.44
C ASP A 131 5.36 -5.07 10.34
N HIS A 132 5.43 -6.35 10.71
CA HIS A 132 5.18 -7.47 9.79
C HIS A 132 3.71 -7.47 9.33
N GLY A 133 3.45 -7.24 8.05
CA GLY A 133 2.09 -7.21 7.53
C GLY A 133 1.95 -6.70 6.11
N VAL A 134 0.71 -6.41 5.73
CA VAL A 134 0.33 -5.86 4.42
C VAL A 134 0.05 -4.36 4.58
N TYR A 135 0.74 -3.54 3.81
CA TYR A 135 0.60 -2.08 3.79
C TYR A 135 -0.11 -1.66 2.52
N PHE A 136 -1.18 -0.89 2.63
CA PHE A 136 -1.93 -0.35 1.51
C PHE A 136 -1.61 1.14 1.38
N CYS A 137 -1.10 1.54 0.23
CA CYS A 137 -1.08 2.93 -0.18
C CYS A 137 -2.43 3.24 -0.83
N SER A 138 -3.25 4.06 -0.17
CA SER A 138 -4.57 4.45 -0.65
C SER A 138 -4.59 5.95 -0.87
N VAL A 139 -5.17 6.36 -2.00
CA VAL A 139 -5.28 7.76 -2.39
C VAL A 139 -6.75 8.10 -2.57
N GLU A 140 -7.17 9.23 -2.02
CA GLU A 140 -8.49 9.80 -2.24
C GLU A 140 -8.31 11.17 -2.90
N ALA A 141 -8.87 11.32 -4.11
CA ALA A 141 -8.77 12.52 -4.91
C ALA A 141 -10.18 13.04 -5.22
N PRO A 142 -10.58 14.24 -4.76
CA PRO A 142 -11.92 14.75 -4.99
C PRO A 142 -12.23 14.90 -6.48
N GLY A 143 -13.35 14.32 -6.92
CA GLY A 143 -13.77 14.33 -8.33
C GLY A 143 -13.12 13.28 -9.22
N ASP A 144 -12.13 12.52 -8.72
CA ASP A 144 -11.45 11.45 -9.43
C ASP A 144 -11.59 10.14 -8.65
N THR A 145 -12.76 9.52 -8.79
CA THR A 145 -13.14 8.29 -8.08
C THR A 145 -13.15 7.05 -8.97
N THR A 146 -12.73 7.19 -10.23
CA THR A 146 -12.62 6.08 -11.17
C THR A 146 -11.21 5.53 -11.16
N GLY A 147 -11.04 4.23 -11.46
CA GLY A 147 -9.72 3.60 -11.51
C GLY A 147 -9.40 2.77 -10.26
N ASP A 148 -8.14 2.82 -9.86
CA ASP A 148 -7.54 1.91 -8.88
C ASP A 148 -6.88 2.74 -7.76
N PRO A 149 -7.65 3.05 -6.69
CA PRO A 149 -7.29 4.04 -5.70
C PRO A 149 -6.33 3.49 -4.63
N ASP A 150 -5.98 2.20 -4.67
CA ASP A 150 -5.04 1.62 -3.73
C ASP A 150 -4.20 0.47 -4.28
N LYS A 151 -3.03 0.30 -3.67
CA LYS A 151 -2.09 -0.79 -3.95
C LYS A 151 -1.47 -1.29 -2.67
N GLU A 152 -1.32 -2.60 -2.59
CA GLU A 152 -0.75 -3.28 -1.45
C GLU A 152 0.73 -3.64 -1.63
N VAL A 153 1.45 -3.61 -0.50
CA VAL A 153 2.83 -4.06 -0.36
C VAL A 153 2.92 -4.96 0.85
N ARG A 154 3.42 -6.18 0.68
CA ARG A 154 3.71 -7.09 1.78
C ARG A 154 5.07 -6.74 2.37
N LEU A 155 5.09 -6.27 3.61
CA LEU A 155 6.31 -5.99 4.36
C LEU A 155 6.67 -7.20 5.22
N ILE A 156 7.75 -7.87 4.84
CA ILE A 156 8.24 -9.09 5.46
C ILE A 156 9.44 -8.72 6.33
N VAL A 157 9.28 -8.87 7.65
CA VAL A 157 10.30 -8.53 8.64
C VAL A 157 10.99 -9.81 9.04
N LEU A 158 12.20 -9.99 8.53
CA LEU A 158 13.04 -11.13 8.81
C LEU A 158 13.59 -11.00 10.24
N ARG A 159 13.41 -12.04 11.03
CA ARG A 159 14.07 -12.15 12.33
C ARG A 159 15.50 -12.64 12.10
N MET A 160 16.47 -11.87 12.57
CA MET A 160 17.82 -12.38 12.77
C MET A 160 17.75 -13.31 13.99
N PHE A 161 17.86 -14.63 13.78
CA PHE A 161 18.32 -15.50 14.85
C PHE A 161 19.81 -15.17 15.05
N LEU A 162 20.14 -14.50 16.16
CA LEU A 162 21.48 -14.53 16.73
C LEU A 162 21.64 -15.85 17.49
#